data_AF-A0A6I5CH25-F1
#
_entry.id   AF-A0A6I5CH25-F1
#
_cell.length_a   1.000
_cell.length_b   1.000
_cell.length_c   1.000
_cell.angle_alpha   90.00
_cell.angle_beta   90.00
_cell.angle_gamma   90.00
#
_symmetry.space_group_name_H-M   'P 1'
#
loop_
_entity.id
_entity.type
_entity.pdbx_description
1 polymer ?
#
loop_
_entity_poly.entity_id
_entity_poly.type
_entity_poly.pdbx_seq_one_letter_code
_entity_poly.pdbx_strand_id
1 'polypeptide(L)'
;ALLRGASAAAYPGLSSGEHTVALAGGTQRFQNPAGGSPPAVSALPGLAGAAGGSLTQLSALGLGVSLDFPGQHASFQSAPVDHDLRITGSPTATVHITSTSDDAVLFAKVYDVGPGSARPVLPAQLVTPVRVEGAKAGKDVRITLPAIDHELQKGHRLRLVLASTDLGYASPAAPATYTAALRGPLTVPTAPG
;
A
#
# COMPACT_ATOMS: atom_id res chain seq x y z
N ALA A 1 10.62 29.39 4.41
CA ALA A 1 10.44 28.03 3.86
C ALA A 1 11.81 27.51 3.44
N LEU A 2 12.25 26.36 3.94
CA LEU A 2 13.44 25.70 3.41
C LEU A 2 13.03 24.98 2.13
N LEU A 3 13.57 25.40 0.98
CA LEU A 3 13.42 24.68 -0.27
C LEU A 3 14.32 23.44 -0.21
N ARG A 4 13.73 22.25 -0.19
CA ARG A 4 14.45 20.99 -0.40
C ARG A 4 14.29 20.63 -1.88
N GLY A 5 15.41 20.37 -2.57
CA GLY A 5 15.42 19.95 -3.97
C GLY A 5 16.49 18.87 -4.16
N ALA A 6 16.26 17.97 -5.12
CA ALA A 6 17.25 16.99 -5.55
C ALA A 6 17.95 17.51 -6.81
N SER A 7 19.25 17.22 -6.96
CA SER A 7 20.02 17.60 -8.15
C SER A 7 20.66 16.38 -8.80
N ALA A 8 20.65 16.35 -10.13
CA ALA A 8 21.27 15.29 -10.92
C ALA A 8 21.70 15.84 -12.28
N ALA A 9 22.74 15.24 -12.88
CA ALA A 9 23.22 15.62 -14.21
C ALA A 9 22.21 15.33 -15.33
N ALA A 10 21.27 14.40 -15.10
CA ALA A 10 20.15 14.08 -15.96
C ALA A 10 18.97 13.56 -15.11
N TYR A 11 17.75 13.54 -15.67
CA TYR A 11 16.59 12.99 -14.98
C TYR A 11 16.80 11.49 -14.69
N PRO A 12 16.77 11.06 -13.42
CA PRO A 12 17.21 9.71 -13.05
C PRO A 12 16.10 8.64 -13.18
N GLY A 13 14.88 9.04 -13.57
CA GLY A 13 13.72 8.14 -13.65
C GLY A 13 13.07 7.88 -12.29
N LEU A 14 12.15 6.90 -12.25
CA LEU A 14 11.37 6.55 -11.05
C LEU A 14 11.94 5.37 -10.27
N SER A 15 13.10 4.85 -10.66
CA SER A 15 13.73 3.65 -10.09
C SER A 15 15.21 3.86 -9.76
N SER A 16 15.67 5.12 -9.67
CA SER A 16 17.05 5.41 -9.30
C SER A 16 17.29 5.27 -7.80
N GLY A 17 18.56 5.08 -7.41
CA GLY A 17 18.94 5.07 -5.99
C GLY A 17 18.16 4.03 -5.20
N GLU A 18 18.11 2.79 -5.66
CA GLU A 18 17.29 1.78 -5.01
C GLU A 18 17.85 1.41 -3.62
N HIS A 19 17.00 1.51 -2.60
CA HIS A 19 17.24 0.97 -1.27
C HIS A 19 16.28 -0.19 -1.01
N THR A 20 16.76 -1.27 -0.40
CA THR A 20 15.92 -2.42 -0.05
C THR A 20 15.50 -2.38 1.41
N VAL A 21 14.21 -2.48 1.68
CA VAL A 21 13.62 -2.55 3.02
C VAL A 21 13.01 -3.93 3.23
N ALA A 22 13.55 -4.68 4.18
CA ALA A 22 12.98 -5.98 4.56
C ALA A 22 11.60 -5.80 5.19
N LEU A 23 10.63 -6.59 4.76
CA LEU A 23 9.28 -6.63 5.32
C LEU A 23 9.02 -8.02 5.94
N ALA A 24 8.41 -8.03 7.12
CA ALA A 24 7.95 -9.23 7.82
C ALA A 24 6.43 -9.38 7.68
N GLY A 25 5.91 -10.59 7.89
CA GLY A 25 4.47 -10.86 7.82
C GLY A 25 4.11 -12.31 7.47
N GLY A 26 5.07 -13.10 6.97
CA GLY A 26 4.85 -14.49 6.58
C GLY A 26 3.80 -14.65 5.48
N THR A 27 3.31 -15.87 5.27
CA THR A 27 2.18 -16.12 4.35
C THR A 27 0.87 -15.74 5.04
N GLN A 28 0.03 -14.95 4.38
CA GLN A 28 -1.25 -14.49 4.94
C GLN A 28 -2.42 -14.84 4.02
N ARG A 29 -3.54 -15.20 4.64
CA ARG A 29 -4.80 -15.57 3.97
C ARG A 29 -5.87 -14.52 4.28
N PHE A 30 -6.57 -14.05 3.26
CA PHE A 30 -7.61 -13.02 3.37
C PHE A 30 -8.71 -13.24 2.33
N GLN A 31 -9.85 -12.58 2.51
CA GLN A 31 -11.06 -12.85 1.74
C GLN A 31 -11.39 -11.68 0.83
N ASN A 32 -11.72 -11.98 -0.43
CA ASN A 32 -12.62 -11.15 -1.21
C ASN A 32 -14.07 -11.44 -0.79
N PRO A 33 -14.77 -10.50 -0.15
CA PRO A 33 -16.13 -10.72 0.31
C PRO A 33 -17.11 -10.84 -0.88
N ALA A 34 -18.23 -11.51 -0.66
CA ALA A 34 -19.32 -11.56 -1.64
C ALA A 34 -19.82 -10.13 -1.95
N GLY A 35 -20.02 -9.84 -3.23
CA GLY A 35 -20.41 -8.51 -3.70
C GLY A 35 -19.35 -7.42 -3.50
N GLY A 36 -18.11 -7.76 -3.14
CA GLY A 36 -17.03 -6.79 -2.89
C GLY A 36 -17.30 -5.85 -1.71
N SER A 37 -18.20 -6.25 -0.78
CA SER A 37 -18.72 -5.39 0.28
C SER A 37 -18.32 -5.87 1.69
N PRO A 38 -17.96 -4.97 2.62
CA PRO A 38 -17.73 -3.53 2.40
C PRO A 38 -16.43 -3.27 1.62
N PRO A 39 -16.39 -2.26 0.73
CA PRO A 39 -15.16 -1.92 0.03
C PRO A 39 -14.19 -1.17 0.95
N ALA A 40 -12.93 -1.60 1.00
CA ALA A 40 -11.86 -0.82 1.65
C ALA A 40 -11.72 0.55 0.99
N VAL A 41 -11.22 1.54 1.73
CA VAL A 41 -11.14 2.93 1.26
C VAL A 41 -9.68 3.34 1.14
N SER A 42 -9.21 3.66 -0.07
CA SER A 42 -7.86 4.24 -0.28
C SER A 42 -7.87 5.75 -0.38
N ALA A 43 -8.90 6.29 -1.03
CA ALA A 43 -9.13 7.71 -1.19
C ALA A 43 -10.63 7.98 -1.15
N LEU A 44 -11.00 9.16 -0.65
CA LEU A 44 -12.36 9.69 -0.77
C LEU A 44 -12.31 10.93 -1.67
N PRO A 45 -12.72 10.83 -2.95
CA PRO A 45 -12.81 11.99 -3.83
C PRO A 45 -13.73 13.07 -3.21
N GLY A 46 -13.26 14.33 -3.14
CA GLY A 46 -14.04 15.47 -2.66
C GLY A 46 -13.84 15.89 -1.20
N LEU A 47 -13.03 15.18 -0.40
CA LEU A 47 -12.83 15.52 1.02
C LEU A 47 -11.65 16.46 1.31
N ALA A 48 -10.84 16.83 0.32
CA ALA A 48 -9.83 17.87 0.50
C ALA A 48 -10.43 19.28 0.61
N GLY A 49 -11.75 19.46 0.38
CA GLY A 49 -12.45 20.75 0.43
C GLY A 49 -13.76 20.78 1.23
N ALA A 50 -14.25 19.65 1.74
CA ALA A 50 -15.55 19.57 2.44
C ALA A 50 -15.35 19.30 3.94
N ALA A 51 -14.81 20.28 4.66
CA ALA A 51 -14.86 20.32 6.11
C ALA A 51 -16.29 20.67 6.58
N GLY A 52 -17.21 19.72 6.49
CA GLY A 52 -18.56 19.91 7.03
C GLY A 52 -19.55 18.84 6.58
N GLY A 53 -19.80 17.84 7.43
CA GLY A 53 -21.12 17.20 7.46
C GLY A 53 -21.21 15.70 7.72
N SER A 54 -20.22 14.88 7.38
CA SER A 54 -20.33 13.41 7.58
C SER A 54 -19.11 12.75 8.22
N LEU A 55 -17.97 13.44 8.28
CA LEU A 55 -16.71 12.89 8.77
C LEU A 55 -16.62 12.85 10.31
N THR A 56 -17.34 13.72 11.01
CA THR A 56 -17.35 13.79 12.48
C THR A 56 -17.86 12.51 13.14
N GLN A 57 -18.79 11.80 12.49
CA GLN A 57 -19.31 10.51 12.98
C GLN A 57 -18.32 9.35 12.76
N LEU A 58 -17.52 9.38 11.68
CA LEU A 58 -16.49 8.36 11.45
C LEU A 58 -15.25 8.58 12.33
N SER A 59 -14.87 9.85 12.55
CA SER A 59 -13.75 10.21 13.45
C SER A 59 -14.05 9.91 14.92
N ALA A 60 -15.33 9.90 15.32
CA ALA A 60 -15.76 9.53 16.68
C ALA A 60 -15.51 8.04 16.99
N LEU A 61 -15.30 7.20 15.98
CA LEU A 61 -14.90 5.79 16.11
C LEU A 61 -13.38 5.58 16.04
N GLY A 62 -12.57 6.64 15.96
CA GLY A 62 -11.11 6.56 15.90
C GLY A 62 -10.54 6.14 14.54
N LEU A 63 -11.39 6.07 13.50
CA LEU A 63 -11.08 5.51 12.19
C LEU A 63 -10.47 6.56 11.24
N GLY A 64 -9.26 6.31 10.73
CA GLY A 64 -8.59 7.16 9.73
C GLY A 64 -9.21 7.01 8.32
N VAL A 65 -8.82 7.91 7.41
CA VAL A 65 -9.44 8.10 6.07
C VAL A 65 -9.07 6.99 5.07
N SER A 66 -8.12 6.12 5.39
CA SER A 66 -7.89 4.87 4.67
C SER A 66 -8.17 3.67 5.58
N LEU A 67 -9.09 2.81 5.14
CA LEU A 67 -9.64 1.68 5.91
C LEU A 67 -9.46 0.40 5.10
N ASP A 68 -8.52 -0.44 5.50
CA ASP A 68 -8.51 -1.84 5.09
C ASP A 68 -9.27 -2.66 6.15
N PHE A 69 -10.27 -3.43 5.71
CA PHE A 69 -11.11 -4.19 6.64
C PHE A 69 -10.37 -5.43 7.16
N PRO A 70 -10.46 -5.76 8.46
CA PRO A 70 -9.90 -6.99 9.00
C PRO A 70 -10.37 -8.22 8.22
N GLY A 71 -9.42 -9.10 7.88
CA GLY A 71 -9.70 -10.30 7.10
C GLY A 71 -9.85 -10.10 5.59
N GLN A 72 -9.77 -8.86 5.08
CA GLN A 72 -9.84 -8.54 3.63
C GLN A 72 -8.52 -8.01 3.06
N HIS A 73 -7.42 -8.15 3.79
CA HIS A 73 -6.11 -7.74 3.33
C HIS A 73 -5.00 -8.59 3.92
N ALA A 74 -3.86 -8.62 3.24
CA ALA A 74 -2.57 -9.02 3.80
C ALA A 74 -1.72 -7.78 4.08
N SER A 75 -0.96 -7.78 5.17
CA SER A 75 -0.06 -6.67 5.52
C SER A 75 1.34 -7.17 5.85
N PHE A 76 2.35 -6.51 5.28
CA PHE A 76 3.75 -6.82 5.49
C PHE A 76 4.49 -5.58 5.95
N GLN A 77 5.21 -5.68 7.06
CA GLN A 77 5.73 -4.50 7.76
C GLN A 77 7.23 -4.62 8.03
N SER A 78 7.94 -3.51 7.84
CA SER A 78 9.36 -3.39 8.15
C SER A 78 9.64 -3.27 9.66
N ALA A 79 10.91 -3.48 10.03
CA ALA A 79 11.46 -2.93 11.26
C ALA A 79 11.39 -1.39 11.23
N PRO A 80 11.45 -0.68 12.38
CA PRO A 80 11.59 0.77 12.36
C PRO A 80 12.85 1.15 11.58
N VAL A 81 12.75 2.16 10.72
CA VAL A 81 13.94 2.70 10.04
C VAL A 81 14.82 3.44 11.05
N ASP A 82 16.13 3.32 10.91
CA ASP A 82 17.13 3.85 11.84
C ASP A 82 17.60 5.27 11.51
N HIS A 83 17.26 5.76 10.32
CA HIS A 83 17.46 7.12 9.82
C HIS A 83 16.25 7.58 8.99
N ASP A 84 16.16 8.89 8.74
CA ASP A 84 15.14 9.43 7.83
C ASP A 84 15.41 8.94 6.40
N LEU A 85 14.39 8.37 5.76
CA LEU A 85 14.48 7.77 4.43
C LEU A 85 13.59 8.54 3.45
N ARG A 86 14.21 9.19 2.46
CA ARG A 86 13.51 9.89 1.38
C ARG A 86 13.20 8.93 0.25
N ILE A 87 11.91 8.64 0.05
CA ILE A 87 11.43 7.82 -1.06
C ILE A 87 10.99 8.76 -2.17
N THR A 88 11.60 8.64 -3.35
CA THR A 88 11.30 9.47 -4.52
C THR A 88 11.27 8.60 -5.76
N GLY A 89 10.08 8.17 -6.16
CA GLY A 89 9.87 7.24 -7.27
C GLY A 89 8.81 6.19 -6.95
N SER A 90 8.80 5.10 -7.72
CA SER A 90 7.85 3.99 -7.58
C SER A 90 8.46 2.79 -6.85
N PRO A 91 8.04 2.51 -5.60
CA PRO A 91 8.46 1.30 -4.91
C PRO A 91 8.03 0.02 -5.65
N THR A 92 8.79 -1.07 -5.47
CA THR A 92 8.46 -2.37 -6.08
C THR A 92 8.57 -3.50 -5.08
N ALA A 93 7.68 -4.49 -5.17
CA ALA A 93 7.71 -5.70 -4.36
C ALA A 93 7.34 -6.92 -5.20
N THR A 94 7.93 -8.08 -4.91
CA THR A 94 7.52 -9.35 -5.53
C THR A 94 6.69 -10.15 -4.54
N VAL A 95 5.51 -10.60 -4.94
CA VAL A 95 4.56 -11.31 -4.08
C VAL A 95 4.10 -12.58 -4.78
N HIS A 96 4.10 -13.69 -4.06
CA HIS A 96 3.43 -14.92 -4.45
C HIS A 96 1.96 -14.85 -4.08
N ILE A 97 1.07 -15.05 -5.05
CA ILE A 97 -0.37 -14.91 -4.88
C ILE A 97 -1.05 -16.21 -5.31
N THR A 98 -1.93 -16.74 -4.46
CA THR A 98 -2.83 -17.85 -4.77
C THR A 98 -4.28 -17.44 -4.52
N SER A 99 -5.22 -17.98 -5.30
CA SER A 99 -6.65 -17.71 -5.19
C SER A 99 -7.48 -19.00 -5.20
N THR A 100 -8.65 -18.99 -4.57
CA THR A 100 -9.65 -20.06 -4.77
C THR A 100 -10.42 -19.91 -6.08
N SER A 101 -10.40 -18.71 -6.67
CA SER A 101 -10.94 -18.40 -8.00
C SER A 101 -9.83 -18.43 -9.04
N ASP A 102 -10.17 -18.44 -10.34
CA ASP A 102 -9.17 -18.50 -11.41
C ASP A 102 -8.21 -17.31 -11.38
N ASP A 103 -8.73 -16.12 -11.07
CA ASP A 103 -7.97 -14.88 -10.94
C ASP A 103 -8.01 -14.32 -9.50
N ALA A 104 -7.12 -13.36 -9.22
CA ALA A 104 -7.20 -12.47 -8.07
C ALA A 104 -7.15 -11.01 -8.51
N VAL A 105 -7.96 -10.16 -7.88
CA VAL A 105 -7.86 -8.69 -8.02
C VAL A 105 -7.48 -8.12 -6.66
N LEU A 106 -6.41 -7.36 -6.64
CA LEU A 106 -5.80 -6.81 -5.44
C LEU A 106 -5.50 -5.32 -5.63
N PHE A 107 -5.42 -4.62 -4.51
CA PHE A 107 -5.14 -3.20 -4.43
C PHE A 107 -3.93 -2.99 -3.54
N ALA A 108 -2.78 -2.68 -4.16
CA ALA A 108 -1.50 -2.60 -3.49
C ALA A 108 -1.19 -1.16 -3.06
N LYS A 109 -0.80 -1.01 -1.79
CA LYS A 109 -0.58 0.27 -1.11
C LYS A 109 0.66 0.18 -0.22
N VAL A 110 1.35 1.31 -0.02
CA VAL A 110 2.42 1.40 0.97
C VAL A 110 2.13 2.51 1.96
N TYR A 111 2.08 2.17 3.24
CA TYR A 111 1.84 3.11 4.33
C TYR A 111 3.13 3.47 5.04
N ASP A 112 3.18 4.72 5.50
CA ASP A 112 4.07 5.19 6.56
C ASP A 112 3.36 5.01 7.90
N VAL A 113 3.97 4.22 8.80
CA VAL A 113 3.43 3.92 10.13
C VAL A 113 4.39 4.47 11.20
N GLY A 114 3.95 5.50 11.91
CA GLY A 114 4.69 6.06 13.03
C GLY A 114 4.73 5.15 14.27
N PRO A 115 5.60 5.44 15.25
CA PRO A 115 5.70 4.67 16.48
C PRO A 115 4.44 4.77 17.36
N GLY A 116 4.25 3.78 18.24
CA GLY A 116 3.15 3.76 19.20
C GLY A 116 1.79 3.56 18.53
N SER A 117 0.82 4.41 18.88
CA SER A 117 -0.54 4.40 18.32
C SER A 117 -0.74 5.43 17.20
N ALA A 118 0.34 5.91 16.59
CA ALA A 118 0.27 6.85 15.49
C ALA A 118 -0.56 6.23 14.34
N ARG A 119 -1.42 7.06 13.74
CA ARG A 119 -2.26 6.61 12.63
C ARG A 119 -1.38 6.39 11.38
N PRO A 120 -1.53 5.26 10.67
CA PRO A 120 -0.88 5.06 9.38
C PRO A 120 -1.27 6.16 8.38
N VAL A 121 -0.28 6.62 7.61
CA VAL A 121 -0.47 7.58 6.52
C VAL A 121 -0.27 6.83 5.20
N LEU A 122 -1.21 6.99 4.27
CA LEU A 122 -1.06 6.55 2.88
C LEU A 122 -0.57 7.75 2.06
N PRO A 123 0.71 7.80 1.65
CA PRO A 123 1.23 8.94 0.90
C PRO A 123 0.41 9.16 -0.38
N ALA A 124 -0.05 10.40 -0.55
CA ALA A 124 -0.91 10.84 -1.67
C ALA A 124 -2.22 10.05 -1.89
N GLN A 125 -2.64 9.19 -0.95
CA GLN A 125 -3.83 8.35 -1.06
C GLN A 125 -3.86 7.46 -2.32
N LEU A 126 -2.68 7.01 -2.78
CA LEU A 126 -2.54 6.28 -4.05
C LEU A 126 -2.58 4.76 -3.85
N VAL A 127 -3.02 4.07 -4.90
CA VAL A 127 -3.14 2.61 -4.94
C VAL A 127 -2.83 2.07 -6.34
N THR A 128 -2.19 0.91 -6.41
CA THR A 128 -2.02 0.17 -7.67
C THR A 128 -3.05 -0.97 -7.73
N PRO A 129 -4.03 -0.93 -8.66
CA PRO A 129 -4.87 -2.09 -8.95
C PRO A 129 -4.06 -3.16 -9.69
N VAL A 130 -4.14 -4.41 -9.23
CA VAL A 130 -3.41 -5.55 -9.77
C VAL A 130 -4.39 -6.68 -10.04
N ARG A 131 -4.47 -7.13 -11.30
CA ARG A 131 -5.14 -8.38 -11.66
C ARG A 131 -4.10 -9.46 -11.90
N VAL A 132 -4.24 -10.58 -11.19
CA VAL A 132 -3.38 -11.75 -11.31
C VAL A 132 -4.17 -12.87 -11.97
N GLU A 133 -3.95 -13.03 -13.26
CA GLU A 133 -4.58 -14.09 -14.04
C GLU A 133 -3.95 -15.45 -13.73
N GLY A 134 -4.79 -16.48 -13.61
CA GLY A 134 -4.36 -17.85 -13.28
C GLY A 134 -3.84 -17.98 -11.84
N ALA A 135 -4.24 -17.08 -10.94
CA ALA A 135 -3.87 -17.08 -9.53
C ALA A 135 -4.25 -18.38 -8.81
N LYS A 136 -5.20 -19.17 -9.31
CA LYS A 136 -5.55 -20.47 -8.73
C LYS A 136 -4.37 -21.44 -8.63
N ALA A 137 -3.46 -21.41 -9.60
CA ALA A 137 -2.26 -22.26 -9.61
C ALA A 137 -1.12 -21.71 -8.73
N GLY A 138 -1.26 -20.48 -8.22
CA GLY A 138 -0.18 -19.73 -7.59
C GLY A 138 0.70 -19.02 -8.61
N LYS A 139 1.02 -17.75 -8.38
CA LYS A 139 1.82 -16.93 -9.30
C LYS A 139 2.67 -15.90 -8.54
N ASP A 140 3.94 -15.79 -8.92
CA ASP A 140 4.80 -14.68 -8.47
C ASP A 140 4.55 -13.47 -9.35
N VAL A 141 4.29 -12.32 -8.72
CA VAL A 141 3.97 -11.06 -9.40
C VAL A 141 4.87 -9.96 -8.86
N ARG A 142 5.57 -9.27 -9.76
CA ARG A 142 6.27 -8.02 -9.42
C ARG A 142 5.26 -6.88 -9.50
N ILE A 143 5.01 -6.25 -8.36
CA ILE A 143 4.07 -5.13 -8.21
C ILE A 143 4.87 -3.83 -8.20
N THR A 144 4.52 -2.90 -9.09
CA THR A 144 5.00 -1.52 -9.08
C THR A 144 3.96 -0.64 -8.38
N LEU A 145 4.37 -0.01 -7.28
CA LEU A 145 3.52 0.87 -6.48
C LEU A 145 3.50 2.28 -7.07
N PRO A 146 2.52 3.11 -6.68
CA PRO A 146 2.42 4.48 -7.17
C PRO A 146 3.69 5.27 -6.84
N ALA A 147 4.06 6.19 -7.74
CA ALA A 147 5.19 7.06 -7.50
C ALA A 147 4.88 8.03 -6.36
N ILE A 148 5.79 8.15 -5.39
CA ILE A 148 5.66 9.06 -4.26
C ILE A 148 6.95 9.87 -4.09
N ASP A 149 6.82 11.09 -3.56
CA ASP A 149 7.93 11.82 -2.93
C ASP A 149 7.57 12.01 -1.45
N HIS A 150 8.12 11.14 -0.59
CA HIS A 150 7.72 11.03 0.81
C HIS A 150 8.93 10.81 1.71
N GLU A 151 8.96 11.50 2.85
CA GLU A 151 9.98 11.29 3.89
C GLU A 151 9.43 10.36 4.96
N LEU A 152 10.03 9.18 5.07
CA LEU A 152 9.79 8.26 6.16
C LEU A 152 10.74 8.61 7.31
N GLN A 153 10.20 9.08 8.43
CA GLN A 153 11.01 9.51 9.56
C GLN A 153 11.66 8.35 10.28
N LYS A 154 12.83 8.59 10.90
CA LYS A 154 13.46 7.67 11.83
C LYS A 154 12.46 7.14 12.87
N GLY A 155 12.45 5.83 13.08
CA GLY A 155 11.54 5.14 13.99
C GLY A 155 10.18 4.79 13.38
N HIS A 156 9.86 5.28 12.19
CA HIS A 156 8.68 4.86 11.45
C HIS A 156 8.92 3.54 10.72
N ARG A 157 7.83 2.95 10.21
CA ARG A 157 7.85 1.69 9.46
C ARG A 157 7.13 1.87 8.12
N LEU A 158 7.64 1.23 7.09
CA LEU A 158 6.88 0.93 5.89
C LEU A 158 5.99 -0.28 6.11
N ARG A 159 4.73 -0.18 5.66
CA ARG A 159 3.79 -1.29 5.61
C ARG A 159 3.21 -1.43 4.19
N LEU A 160 3.55 -2.51 3.51
CA LEU A 160 2.87 -2.92 2.27
C LEU A 160 1.54 -3.58 2.64
N VAL A 161 0.46 -3.15 1.99
CA VAL A 161 -0.85 -3.79 2.11
C VAL A 161 -1.34 -4.24 0.74
N LEU A 162 -1.91 -5.45 0.69
CA LEU A 162 -2.62 -5.99 -0.45
C LEU A 162 -4.08 -6.21 -0.02
N ALA A 163 -4.96 -5.30 -0.40
CA ALA A 163 -6.39 -5.40 -0.11
C ALA A 163 -7.14 -6.08 -1.25
N SER A 164 -8.21 -6.82 -0.95
CA SER A 164 -9.08 -7.43 -1.97
C SER A 164 -10.14 -6.47 -2.52
N THR A 165 -10.36 -5.34 -1.84
CA THR A 165 -11.38 -4.35 -2.18
C THR A 165 -10.78 -2.94 -2.19
N ASP A 166 -11.39 -2.04 -2.95
CA ASP A 166 -11.08 -0.60 -2.95
C ASP A 166 -12.27 0.19 -3.49
N LEU A 167 -12.71 1.23 -2.79
CA LEU A 167 -13.85 2.05 -3.18
C LEU A 167 -13.61 2.84 -4.48
N GLY A 168 -12.35 3.13 -4.81
CA GLY A 168 -11.99 3.77 -6.07
C GLY A 168 -12.09 2.86 -7.30
N TYR A 169 -12.36 1.55 -7.12
CA TYR A 169 -12.26 0.56 -8.19
C TYR A 169 -13.35 -0.52 -8.13
N ALA A 170 -13.65 -1.12 -9.28
CA ALA A 170 -14.55 -2.28 -9.34
C ALA A 170 -13.83 -3.53 -8.78
N SER A 171 -14.28 -4.00 -7.62
CA SER A 171 -13.82 -5.26 -7.02
C SER A 171 -14.69 -6.43 -7.52
N PRO A 172 -14.15 -7.66 -7.67
CA PRO A 172 -14.95 -8.80 -8.11
C PRO A 172 -16.09 -9.12 -7.14
N ALA A 173 -17.29 -9.37 -7.66
CA ALA A 173 -18.46 -9.71 -6.84
C ALA A 173 -18.43 -11.16 -6.32
N ALA A 174 -17.74 -12.07 -7.00
CA ALA A 174 -17.63 -13.46 -6.57
C ALA A 174 -16.72 -13.56 -5.34
N PRO A 175 -17.17 -14.20 -4.24
CA PRO A 175 -16.32 -14.40 -3.08
C PRO A 175 -15.14 -15.31 -3.41
N ALA A 176 -13.99 -15.01 -2.82
CA ALA A 176 -12.77 -15.81 -3.00
C ALA A 176 -11.89 -15.69 -1.77
N THR A 177 -11.09 -16.72 -1.50
CA THR A 177 -9.97 -16.58 -0.58
C THR A 177 -8.68 -16.37 -1.37
N TYR A 178 -7.96 -15.32 -1.02
CA TYR A 178 -6.61 -15.07 -1.50
C TYR A 178 -5.57 -15.44 -0.44
N THR A 179 -4.40 -15.86 -0.90
CA THR A 179 -3.21 -16.06 -0.08
C THR A 179 -2.07 -15.28 -0.69
N ALA A 180 -1.35 -14.51 0.12
CA ALA A 180 -0.21 -13.72 -0.31
C ALA A 180 1.02 -13.98 0.56
N ALA A 181 2.19 -14.06 -0.07
CA ALA A 181 3.48 -14.14 0.61
C ALA A 181 4.53 -13.31 -0.13
N LEU A 182 5.34 -12.54 0.58
CA LEU A 182 6.45 -11.80 -0.03
C LEU A 182 7.55 -12.74 -0.55
N ARG A 183 8.15 -12.34 -1.68
CA ARG A 183 9.32 -12.97 -2.31
C ARG A 183 10.46 -11.96 -2.35
N GLY A 184 10.97 -11.59 -1.18
CA GLY A 184 12.07 -10.64 -1.02
C GLY A 184 11.64 -9.31 -0.37
N PRO A 185 12.53 -8.31 -0.36
CA PRO A 185 12.28 -7.01 0.25
C PRO A 185 11.37 -6.12 -0.61
N LEU A 186 10.92 -5.02 -0.03
CA LEU A 186 10.40 -3.87 -0.76
C LEU A 186 11.59 -3.05 -1.26
N THR A 187 11.66 -2.80 -2.56
CA THR A 187 12.64 -1.88 -3.13
C THR A 187 12.03 -0.49 -3.20
N VAL A 188 12.69 0.50 -2.61
CA VAL A 188 12.27 1.90 -2.59
C VAL A 188 13.29 2.77 -3.34
N PRO A 189 12.88 3.51 -4.38
CA PRO A 189 13.74 4.46 -5.06
C PRO A 189 14.02 5.66 -4.18
N THR A 190 15.27 6.13 -4.17
CA THR A 190 15.69 7.36 -3.50
C THR A 190 16.31 8.31 -4.52
N ALA A 191 16.14 9.60 -4.28
CA ALA A 191 16.86 10.60 -5.05
C ALA A 191 18.26 10.81 -4.45
N PRO A 192 19.33 10.89 -5.27
CA PRO A 192 20.59 11.44 -4.80
C PRO A 192 20.35 12.88 -4.34
N GLY A 193 20.83 13.19 -3.12
CA GLY A 193 20.82 14.54 -2.55
C GLY A 193 21.85 15.44 -3.22
#